data_AF-A0A6C0Y3W2-F1
#
_entry.id   AF-A0A6C0Y3W2-F1
#
_cell.length_a   1.000
_cell.length_b   1.000
_cell.length_c   1.000
_cell.angle_alpha   90.00
_cell.angle_beta   90.00
_cell.angle_gamma   90.00
#
_symmetry.space_group_name_H-M   'P 1'
#
loop_
_entity.id
_entity.type
_entity.pdbx_description
1 polymer ?
#
loop_
_entity_poly.entity_id
_entity_poly.type
_entity_poly.pdbx_seq_one_letter_code
_entity_poly.pdbx_strand_id
1 'polypeptide(L)'
;MNKRLNITDRIGLNDSVVLWSANNQDFRGVPLNALKEAIKEQANQSSLPVQHFNPNSNFTLNIDNHEVGTYLVLNPSTSITTGSIKLPERYEVTDGQVVLVACSQQVTNFSVDGNNALVIGAPNALAANGFFKLKYDKLSNTWYRVG
;
A
#
# COMPACT_ATOMS: atom_id res chain seq x y z
N MET A 1 -3.45 -51.74 9.76
CA MET A 1 -2.69 -50.84 10.65
C MET A 1 -3.25 -49.43 10.50
N ASN A 2 -3.93 -48.90 11.52
CA ASN A 2 -4.37 -47.51 11.53
C ASN A 2 -3.14 -46.60 11.64
N LYS A 3 -2.67 -46.04 10.51
CA LYS A 3 -1.64 -45.00 10.50
C LYS A 3 -2.24 -43.73 11.10
N ARG A 4 -2.09 -43.56 12.42
CA ARG A 4 -2.36 -42.28 13.08
C ARG A 4 -1.32 -41.26 12.60
N LEU A 5 -1.77 -40.03 12.36
CA LEU A 5 -0.88 -38.91 12.07
C LEU A 5 -0.02 -38.64 13.30
N ASN A 6 1.29 -38.71 13.15
CA ASN A 6 2.25 -38.31 14.18
C ASN A 6 2.59 -36.82 13.99
N ILE A 7 2.79 -36.12 15.10
CA ILE A 7 3.07 -34.69 15.14
C ILE A 7 4.58 -34.49 14.93
N THR A 8 4.96 -33.48 14.14
CA THR A 8 6.35 -33.04 13.99
C THR A 8 6.49 -31.61 14.48
N ASP A 9 7.54 -31.33 15.25
CA ASP A 9 7.82 -29.98 15.79
C ASP A 9 8.72 -29.16 14.85
N ARG A 10 9.17 -29.76 13.74
CA ARG A 10 10.05 -29.15 12.74
C ARG A 10 9.56 -29.49 11.34
N ILE A 11 9.54 -28.48 10.48
CA ILE A 11 9.13 -28.59 9.09
C ILE A 11 10.37 -28.46 8.20
N GLY A 12 10.70 -29.52 7.46
CA GLY A 12 11.76 -29.56 6.47
C GLY A 12 11.29 -29.23 5.05
N LEU A 13 12.23 -28.95 4.14
CA LEU A 13 11.95 -28.61 2.73
C LEU A 13 11.34 -29.76 1.92
N ASN A 14 11.54 -31.01 2.35
CA ASN A 14 11.01 -32.20 1.69
C ASN A 14 9.70 -32.69 2.32
N ASP A 15 9.16 -31.96 3.30
CA ASP A 15 7.93 -32.36 3.97
C ASP A 15 6.72 -32.11 3.07
N SER A 16 5.71 -32.96 3.25
CA SER A 16 4.42 -32.84 2.56
C SER A 16 3.32 -32.62 3.58
N VAL A 17 2.41 -31.70 3.27
CA VAL A 17 1.22 -31.43 4.08
C VAL A 17 0.05 -32.19 3.47
N VAL A 18 -0.74 -32.85 4.32
CA VAL A 18 -1.97 -33.52 3.90
C VAL A 18 -3.09 -32.49 3.90
N LEU A 19 -3.74 -32.33 2.73
CA LEU A 19 -4.89 -31.45 2.55
C LEU A 19 -6.10 -32.31 2.16
N TRP A 20 -7.26 -31.96 2.71
CA TRP A 20 -8.52 -32.49 2.21
C TRP A 20 -8.95 -31.69 0.98
N SER A 21 -9.13 -32.35 -0.17
CA SER A 21 -9.58 -31.71 -1.40
C SER A 21 -11.07 -31.95 -1.61
N ALA A 22 -11.90 -30.92 -1.39
CA ALA A 22 -13.35 -31.03 -1.56
C ALA A 22 -13.75 -31.44 -3.00
N ASN A 23 -13.03 -30.94 -4.00
CA ASN A 23 -13.28 -31.26 -5.42
C ASN A 23 -12.99 -32.73 -5.75
N ASN A 24 -12.03 -33.35 -5.07
CA ASN A 24 -11.64 -34.74 -5.28
C ASN A 24 -12.23 -35.69 -4.22
N GLN A 25 -12.93 -35.14 -3.22
CA GLN A 25 -13.48 -35.86 -2.05
C GLN A 25 -12.47 -36.82 -1.40
N ASP A 26 -11.18 -36.43 -1.37
CA ASP A 26 -10.10 -37.28 -0.86
C ASP A 26 -8.95 -36.45 -0.26
N PHE A 27 -8.11 -37.10 0.56
CA PHE A 27 -6.88 -36.55 1.08
C PHE A 27 -5.76 -36.58 0.03
N ARG A 28 -5.04 -35.49 -0.11
CA ARG A 28 -3.91 -35.33 -1.04
C ARG A 28 -2.69 -34.80 -0.29
N GLY A 29 -1.53 -35.38 -0.58
CA GLY A 29 -0.25 -34.83 -0.13
C GLY A 29 0.18 -33.72 -1.07
N VAL A 30 0.47 -32.54 -0.53
CA VAL A 30 1.03 -31.40 -1.26
C VAL A 30 2.43 -31.12 -0.70
N PRO A 31 3.46 -30.97 -1.56
CA PRO A 31 4.77 -30.52 -1.12
C PRO A 31 4.67 -29.16 -0.44
N LEU A 32 5.38 -28.97 0.67
CA LEU A 32 5.35 -27.72 1.43
C LEU A 32 5.66 -26.49 0.55
N ASN A 33 6.55 -26.61 -0.43
CA ASN A 33 6.87 -25.52 -1.34
C ASN A 33 5.66 -25.09 -2.18
N ALA A 34 4.86 -26.04 -2.68
CA ALA A 34 3.65 -25.73 -3.43
C ALA A 34 2.58 -25.05 -2.54
N LEU A 35 2.45 -25.48 -1.28
CA LEU A 35 1.58 -24.80 -0.31
C LEU A 35 2.08 -23.37 0.01
N LYS A 36 3.39 -23.17 0.18
CA LYS A 36 3.97 -21.84 0.43
C LYS A 36 3.75 -20.88 -0.73
N GLU A 37 3.93 -21.34 -1.97
CA GLU A 37 3.66 -20.52 -3.15
C GLU A 37 2.18 -20.17 -3.25
N ALA A 38 1.28 -21.13 -3.05
CA ALA A 38 -0.16 -20.86 -3.00
C ALA A 38 -0.57 -19.88 -1.90
N ILE A 39 0.03 -19.98 -0.70
CA ILE A 39 -0.20 -19.03 0.38
C ILE A 39 0.35 -17.65 0.02
N LYS A 40 1.53 -17.53 -0.62
CA LYS A 40 2.07 -16.24 -1.05
C LYS A 40 1.22 -15.59 -2.14
N GLU A 41 0.68 -16.37 -3.07
CA GLU A 41 -0.23 -15.88 -4.11
C GLU A 41 -1.53 -15.34 -3.49
N GLN A 42 -2.03 -15.96 -2.42
CA GLN A 42 -3.25 -15.51 -1.73
C GLN A 42 -3.01 -14.49 -0.63
N ALA A 43 -1.82 -14.46 -0.03
CA ALA A 43 -1.38 -13.43 0.88
C ALA A 43 -1.04 -12.21 0.04
N ASN A 44 -2.10 -11.56 -0.48
CA ASN A 44 -2.08 -10.31 -1.20
C ASN A 44 -0.85 -9.51 -0.79
N GLN A 45 0.17 -9.49 -1.64
CA GLN A 45 1.20 -8.47 -1.56
C GLN A 45 0.46 -7.19 -1.88
N SER A 46 -0.12 -6.60 -0.84
CA SER A 46 -0.75 -5.28 -0.83
C SER A 46 0.37 -4.26 -1.03
N SER A 47 0.88 -4.25 -2.25
CA SER A 47 1.78 -3.25 -2.75
C SER A 47 0.90 -2.06 -3.08
N LEU A 48 1.26 -0.89 -2.55
CA LEU A 48 0.58 0.35 -2.89
C LEU A 48 0.72 0.57 -4.40
N PRO A 49 -0.40 0.65 -5.16
CA PRO A 49 -0.35 1.00 -6.56
C PRO A 49 0.43 2.29 -6.77
N VAL A 50 1.32 2.28 -7.76
CA VAL A 50 2.22 3.40 -8.03
C VAL A 50 1.57 4.36 -9.02
N GLN A 51 1.34 5.60 -8.59
CA GLN A 51 0.90 6.69 -9.43
C GLN A 51 2.12 7.53 -9.81
N HIS A 52 2.41 7.66 -11.10
CA HIS A 52 3.55 8.45 -11.59
C HIS A 52 3.09 9.82 -12.06
N PHE A 53 3.81 10.88 -11.67
CA PHE A 53 3.55 12.22 -12.15
C PHE A 53 4.85 13.02 -12.35
N ASN A 54 5.04 13.55 -13.56
CA ASN A 54 6.28 14.22 -13.97
C ASN A 54 6.00 15.68 -14.40
N PRO A 55 5.76 16.62 -13.47
CA PRO A 55 5.43 17.99 -13.81
C PRO A 55 6.67 18.79 -14.29
N ASN A 56 6.45 19.73 -15.20
CA ASN A 56 7.45 20.70 -15.65
C ASN A 56 7.06 22.15 -15.29
N SER A 57 5.93 22.35 -14.61
CA SER A 57 5.40 23.63 -14.15
C SER A 57 4.58 23.43 -12.87
N ASN A 58 4.01 24.52 -12.35
CA ASN A 58 3.05 24.44 -11.24
C ASN A 58 1.90 23.47 -11.57
N PHE A 59 1.40 22.76 -10.55
CA PHE A 59 0.45 21.66 -10.75
C PHE A 59 -0.60 21.52 -9.64
N THR A 60 -1.71 20.88 -10.01
CA THR A 60 -2.71 20.31 -9.11
C THR A 60 -2.98 18.88 -9.56
N LEU A 61 -2.76 17.90 -8.70
CA LEU A 61 -2.92 16.48 -9.00
C LEU A 61 -3.96 15.84 -8.08
N ASN A 62 -4.91 15.09 -8.63
CA ASN A 62 -5.80 14.24 -7.85
C ASN A 62 -5.12 12.88 -7.61
N ILE A 63 -5.12 12.42 -6.36
CA ILE A 63 -4.61 11.10 -5.99
C ILE A 63 -5.66 10.05 -6.29
N ASP A 64 -5.26 8.99 -6.99
CA ASP A 64 -6.13 7.87 -7.30
C ASP A 64 -6.52 7.13 -6.01
N ASN A 65 -7.80 6.77 -5.89
CA ASN A 65 -8.31 6.05 -4.73
C ASN A 65 -8.18 4.54 -4.94
N HIS A 66 -7.42 3.88 -4.07
CA HIS A 66 -7.28 2.43 -4.04
C HIS A 66 -7.51 1.92 -2.63
N GLU A 67 -8.14 0.74 -2.48
CA GLU A 67 -8.53 0.18 -1.17
C GLU A 67 -7.36 0.07 -0.17
N VAL A 68 -6.15 -0.14 -0.68
CA VAL A 68 -4.93 -0.33 0.12
C VAL A 68 -4.13 0.96 0.33
N GLY A 69 -4.42 2.00 -0.44
CA GLY A 69 -3.66 3.24 -0.50
C GLY A 69 -2.92 3.44 -1.82
N THR A 70 -2.16 4.53 -1.95
CA THR A 70 -1.49 4.93 -3.19
C THR A 70 -0.06 5.38 -2.92
N TYR A 71 0.87 4.98 -3.78
CA TYR A 71 2.25 5.49 -3.80
C TYR A 71 2.43 6.48 -4.95
N LEU A 72 2.47 7.77 -4.65
CA LEU A 72 2.76 8.82 -5.61
C LEU A 72 4.26 9.02 -5.77
N VAL A 73 4.75 8.80 -6.99
CA VAL A 73 6.10 9.17 -7.42
C VAL A 73 6.02 10.46 -8.21
N LEU A 74 6.43 11.55 -7.57
CA LEU A 74 6.51 12.88 -8.15
C LEU A 74 7.94 13.10 -8.66
N ASN A 75 8.12 13.20 -9.98
CA ASN A 75 9.43 13.41 -10.58
C ASN A 75 9.45 14.65 -11.49
N PRO A 76 9.49 15.86 -10.91
CA PRO A 76 9.56 17.09 -11.68
C PRO A 76 10.90 17.19 -12.43
N SER A 77 10.91 17.80 -13.61
CA SER A 77 12.15 18.04 -14.37
C SER A 77 12.95 19.24 -13.88
N THR A 78 12.31 20.14 -13.13
CA THR A 78 12.88 21.37 -12.57
C THR A 78 12.28 21.64 -11.19
N SER A 79 12.84 22.58 -10.43
CA SER A 79 12.22 23.03 -9.18
C SER A 79 10.89 23.73 -9.45
N ILE A 80 9.85 23.35 -8.71
CA ILE A 80 8.49 23.88 -8.88
C ILE A 80 8.19 24.92 -7.80
N THR A 81 7.61 26.05 -8.19
CA THR A 81 7.24 27.11 -7.23
C THR A 81 6.02 26.70 -6.42
N THR A 82 4.95 26.24 -7.09
CA THR A 82 3.69 25.88 -6.44
C THR A 82 3.19 24.52 -6.92
N GLY A 83 2.94 23.60 -6.00
CA GLY A 83 2.34 22.30 -6.29
C GLY A 83 1.25 21.97 -5.28
N SER A 84 0.20 21.30 -5.73
CA SER A 84 -0.87 20.83 -4.85
C SER A 84 -1.28 19.41 -5.21
N ILE A 85 -1.58 18.62 -4.18
CA ILE A 85 -2.23 17.32 -4.35
C ILE A 85 -3.58 17.34 -3.68
N LYS A 86 -4.56 16.68 -4.28
CA LYS A 86 -5.89 16.49 -3.74
C LYS A 86 -6.09 15.02 -3.41
N LEU A 87 -6.32 14.74 -2.13
CA LEU A 87 -6.54 13.39 -1.61
C LEU A 87 -7.91 12.85 -2.07
N PRO A 88 -8.13 11.52 -2.02
CA PRO A 88 -9.43 10.95 -2.34
C PRO A 88 -10.53 11.49 -1.44
N GLU A 89 -11.77 11.47 -1.92
CA GLU A 89 -12.91 11.97 -1.16
C GLU A 89 -13.11 11.14 0.12
N ARG A 90 -13.28 11.83 1.26
CA ARG A 90 -13.39 11.20 2.59
C ARG A 90 -14.39 10.03 2.70
N TYR A 91 -15.43 10.02 1.86
CA TYR A 91 -16.48 9.00 1.85
C TYR A 91 -16.06 7.71 1.13
N GLU A 92 -15.07 7.81 0.24
CA GLU A 92 -14.56 6.69 -0.54
C GLU A 92 -13.27 6.10 0.05
N VAL A 93 -12.71 6.73 1.09
CA VAL A 93 -11.45 6.30 1.73
C VAL A 93 -11.74 5.21 2.77
N THR A 94 -10.96 4.12 2.72
CA THR A 94 -11.02 3.03 3.70
C THR A 94 -10.22 3.39 4.96
N ASP A 95 -10.62 2.82 6.11
CA ASP A 95 -9.88 3.07 7.35
C ASP A 95 -8.46 2.49 7.25
N GLY A 96 -7.47 3.28 7.66
CA GLY A 96 -6.07 2.89 7.60
C GLY A 96 -5.42 2.98 6.21
N GLN A 97 -6.12 3.50 5.21
CA GLN A 97 -5.57 3.77 3.88
C GLN A 97 -4.34 4.69 3.97
N VAL A 98 -3.34 4.41 3.14
CA VAL A 98 -2.06 5.13 3.15
C VAL A 98 -1.85 5.90 1.86
N VAL A 99 -1.35 7.13 1.96
CA VAL A 99 -0.80 7.87 0.82
C VAL A 99 0.66 8.14 1.09
N LEU A 100 1.54 7.57 0.26
CA LEU A 100 2.97 7.81 0.33
C LEU A 100 3.36 8.68 -0.86
N VAL A 101 4.07 9.77 -0.61
CA VAL A 101 4.51 10.69 -1.65
C VAL A 101 6.03 10.80 -1.59
N ALA A 102 6.68 10.57 -2.72
CA ALA A 102 8.11 10.80 -2.90
C ALA A 102 8.32 11.81 -4.02
N CYS A 103 9.21 12.77 -3.81
CA CYS A 103 9.49 13.84 -4.77
C CYS A 103 10.99 13.92 -5.08
N SER A 104 11.36 13.96 -6.36
CA SER A 104 12.78 14.06 -6.77
C SER A 104 13.35 15.48 -6.71
N GLN A 105 12.54 16.50 -6.99
CA GLN A 105 12.95 17.92 -7.04
C GLN A 105 12.25 18.75 -5.96
N GLN A 106 12.76 19.96 -5.70
CA GLN A 106 12.14 20.86 -4.72
C GLN A 106 10.79 21.39 -5.21
N VAL A 107 9.80 21.44 -4.29
CA VAL A 107 8.55 22.18 -4.44
C VAL A 107 8.46 23.21 -3.31
N THR A 108 8.53 24.49 -3.64
CA THR A 108 8.65 25.57 -2.64
C THR A 108 7.36 25.81 -1.85
N ASN A 109 6.23 25.85 -2.55
CA ASN A 109 4.91 26.03 -1.95
C ASN A 109 4.05 24.81 -2.28
N PHE A 110 4.00 23.88 -1.34
CA PHE A 110 3.26 22.63 -1.49
C PHE A 110 2.02 22.64 -0.59
N SER A 111 0.88 22.22 -1.13
CA SER A 111 -0.34 22.03 -0.36
C SER A 111 -0.95 20.65 -0.58
N VAL A 112 -1.58 20.14 0.48
CA VAL A 112 -2.37 18.90 0.46
C VAL A 112 -3.82 19.27 0.75
N ASP A 113 -4.67 19.16 -0.27
CA ASP A 113 -6.11 19.26 -0.12
C ASP A 113 -6.66 17.92 0.35
N GLY A 114 -7.24 17.90 1.55
CA GLY A 114 -7.85 16.71 2.14
C GLY A 114 -9.18 16.28 1.50
N ASN A 115 -9.70 17.04 0.53
CA ASN A 115 -10.96 16.77 -0.16
C ASN A 115 -12.11 16.48 0.82
N ASN A 116 -12.41 17.48 1.65
CA ASN A 116 -13.37 17.43 2.75
C ASN A 116 -12.94 16.62 3.99
N ALA A 117 -11.77 15.97 3.98
CA ALA A 117 -11.11 15.47 5.21
C ALA A 117 -10.16 16.51 5.78
N LEU A 118 -9.90 16.45 7.09
CA LEU A 118 -8.83 17.23 7.72
C LEU A 118 -7.47 16.58 7.41
N VAL A 119 -6.42 17.39 7.30
CA VAL A 119 -5.05 16.89 7.09
C VAL A 119 -4.15 17.51 8.16
N ILE A 120 -3.58 16.67 9.01
CA ILE A 120 -2.72 17.09 10.12
C ILE A 120 -1.28 16.65 9.83
N GLY A 121 -0.37 17.62 9.84
CA GLY A 121 1.06 17.39 9.61
C GLY A 121 1.47 17.31 8.14
N ALA A 122 0.62 17.74 7.21
CA ALA A 122 1.04 17.89 5.81
C ALA A 122 2.18 18.91 5.69
N PRO A 123 3.21 18.61 4.88
CA PRO A 123 4.28 19.58 4.62
C PRO A 123 3.76 20.76 3.78
N ASN A 124 4.34 21.93 4.02
CA ASN A 124 4.10 23.16 3.23
C ASN A 124 5.11 23.34 2.07
N ALA A 125 6.13 22.48 2.02
CA ALA A 125 7.16 22.45 0.99
C ALA A 125 7.70 21.01 0.87
N LEU A 126 8.16 20.64 -0.32
CA LEU A 126 8.88 19.38 -0.54
C LEU A 126 10.33 19.70 -0.85
N ALA A 127 11.25 19.14 -0.07
CA ALA A 127 12.67 19.20 -0.39
C ALA A 127 12.96 18.29 -1.61
N ALA A 128 14.07 18.56 -2.30
CA ALA A 128 14.58 17.62 -3.30
C ALA A 128 14.87 16.26 -2.64
N ASN A 129 14.42 15.18 -3.28
CA ASN A 129 14.43 13.82 -2.72
C ASN A 129 13.62 13.66 -1.40
N GLY A 130 12.71 14.59 -1.13
CA GLY A 130 11.84 14.55 0.04
C GLY A 130 10.72 13.54 -0.10
N PHE A 131 10.24 13.03 1.04
CA PHE A 131 9.10 12.14 1.08
C PHE A 131 8.25 12.41 2.33
N PHE A 132 6.98 12.04 2.26
CA PHE A 132 6.09 12.00 3.42
C PHE A 132 5.04 10.93 3.24
N LYS A 133 4.42 10.53 4.36
CA LYS A 133 3.38 9.53 4.38
C LYS A 133 2.21 10.03 5.22
N LEU A 134 1.01 9.85 4.70
CA LEU A 134 -0.25 10.11 5.37
C LEU A 134 -1.00 8.79 5.59
N LYS A 135 -1.68 8.68 6.71
CA LYS A 135 -2.59 7.57 7.01
C LYS A 135 -3.95 8.13 7.40
N TYR A 136 -5.00 7.57 6.82
CA TYR A 136 -6.37 7.98 7.12
C TYR A 136 -6.89 7.26 8.37
N ASP A 137 -7.55 8.02 9.24
CA ASP A 137 -8.40 7.52 10.32
C ASP A 137 -9.85 7.87 10.02
N LYS A 138 -10.67 6.83 9.81
CA LYS A 138 -12.08 6.96 9.47
C LYS A 138 -12.92 7.48 10.62
N LEU A 139 -12.53 7.24 11.87
CA LEU A 139 -13.29 7.70 13.03
C LEU A 139 -13.23 9.23 13.15
N SER A 140 -12.05 9.81 12.94
CA SER A 140 -11.84 11.26 13.00
C SER A 140 -11.95 11.97 11.64
N ASN A 141 -12.21 11.24 10.54
CA ASN A 141 -12.23 11.76 9.17
C ASN A 141 -10.98 12.60 8.84
N THR A 142 -9.81 12.13 9.28
CA THR A 142 -8.57 12.90 9.28
C THR A 142 -7.41 12.09 8.73
N TRP A 143 -6.59 12.74 7.91
CA TRP A 143 -5.30 12.24 7.47
C TRP A 143 -4.21 12.71 8.44
N TYR A 144 -3.47 11.77 9.01
CA TYR A 144 -2.34 12.06 9.89
C TYR A 144 -1.03 11.77 9.19
N ARG A 145 -0.05 12.66 9.36
CA ARG A 145 1.34 12.37 9.00
C ARG A 145 1.89 11.22 9.86
N VAL A 146 2.45 10.22 9.19
CA VAL A 146 3.13 9.10 9.83
C VAL A 146 4.56 9.03 9.27
N GLY A 147 5.51 9.62 9.99
CA GLY A 147 6.92 9.68 9.57
C GLY A 147 7.61 10.98 9.94
#